data_AF-D1NV12-F1
#
_entry.id   AF-D1NV12-F1
#
_cell.length_a   1.000
_cell.length_b   1.000
_cell.length_c   1.000
_cell.angle_alpha   90.00
_cell.angle_beta   90.00
_cell.angle_gamma   90.00
#
_symmetry.space_group_name_H-M   'P 1'
#
loop_
_entity.id
_entity.type
_entity.pdbx_description
1 polymer ?
#
loop_
_entity_poly.entity_id
_entity_poly.type
_entity_poly.pdbx_seq_one_letter_code
_entity_poly.pdbx_strand_id
1 'polypeptide(L)'
;MVSRLASFAAANRDDVDFLQEQAALVYEQAVSFGAQSVDNADGISDVATDSGTTLALIDRDVLLEAHPALRRRVLARVFAQLNIRASAVHVTAALNLIENQQSRGVQLPAGYVLKRYGHVIRLCHDNVHANRGYSGKHRS
;
A
#
# COMPACT_ATOMS: atom_id res chain seq x y z
N MET A 1 -25.23 -36.38 2.15
CA MET A 1 -24.96 -35.10 1.46
C MET A 1 -23.89 -34.22 2.14
N VAL A 2 -23.49 -34.49 3.39
CA VAL A 2 -22.51 -33.68 4.15
C VAL A 2 -21.05 -33.92 3.74
N SER A 3 -20.72 -35.10 3.21
CA SER A 3 -19.34 -35.48 2.84
C SER A 3 -18.72 -34.59 1.77
N ARG A 4 -19.50 -34.06 0.80
CA ARG A 4 -18.95 -33.20 -0.25
C ARG A 4 -18.51 -31.85 0.31
N LEU A 5 -19.28 -31.26 1.23
CA LEU A 5 -19.00 -29.94 1.79
C LEU A 5 -17.73 -29.96 2.66
N ALA A 6 -17.51 -31.05 3.41
CA ALA A 6 -16.28 -31.27 4.17
C ALA A 6 -15.05 -31.42 3.25
N SER A 7 -15.17 -32.20 2.16
CA SER A 7 -14.09 -32.35 1.18
C SER A 7 -13.76 -31.04 0.45
N PHE A 8 -14.79 -30.25 0.07
CA PHE A 8 -14.58 -28.92 -0.53
C PHE A 8 -13.91 -27.95 0.45
N ALA A 9 -14.30 -27.97 1.73
CA ALA A 9 -13.68 -27.11 2.74
C ALA A 9 -12.20 -27.46 2.97
N ALA A 10 -11.85 -28.76 2.97
CA ALA A 10 -10.47 -29.21 3.12
C ALA A 10 -9.60 -28.80 1.92
N ALA A 11 -10.04 -29.09 0.68
CA ALA A 11 -9.30 -28.72 -0.52
C ALA A 11 -9.10 -27.19 -0.62
N ASN A 12 -10.14 -26.40 -0.30
CA ASN A 12 -10.02 -24.94 -0.29
C ASN A 12 -9.03 -24.44 0.76
N ARG A 13 -8.83 -25.17 1.86
CA ARG A 13 -7.88 -24.77 2.91
C ARG A 13 -6.45 -24.92 2.40
N ASP A 14 -6.12 -26.08 1.82
CA ASP A 14 -4.80 -26.33 1.25
C ASP A 14 -4.48 -25.32 0.13
N ASP A 15 -5.46 -25.02 -0.72
CA ASP A 15 -5.31 -24.00 -1.77
C ASP A 15 -5.08 -22.59 -1.20
N VAL A 16 -5.81 -22.22 -0.14
CA VAL A 16 -5.65 -20.92 0.52
C VAL A 16 -4.28 -20.83 1.17
N ASP A 17 -3.83 -21.88 1.85
CA ASP A 17 -2.54 -21.94 2.52
C ASP A 17 -1.39 -21.83 1.50
N PHE A 18 -1.46 -22.58 0.39
CA PHE A 18 -0.49 -22.45 -0.71
C PHE A 18 -0.44 -21.01 -1.25
N LEU A 19 -1.59 -20.39 -1.49
CA LEU A 19 -1.63 -19.02 -1.99
C LEU A 19 -1.15 -17.98 -0.96
N GLN A 20 -1.26 -18.27 0.34
CA GLN A 20 -0.68 -17.44 1.40
C GLN A 20 0.84 -17.58 1.44
N GLU A 21 1.38 -18.78 1.29
CA GLU A 21 2.83 -19.03 1.22
C GLU A 21 3.45 -18.32 0.01
N GLN A 22 2.84 -18.46 -1.18
CA GLN A 22 3.31 -17.77 -2.38
C GLN A 22 3.23 -16.24 -2.23
N ALA A 23 2.18 -15.73 -1.59
CA ALA A 23 2.07 -14.30 -1.31
C ALA A 23 3.14 -13.84 -0.31
N ALA A 24 3.55 -14.68 0.64
CA ALA A 24 4.64 -14.37 1.57
C ALA A 24 5.97 -14.24 0.84
N LEU A 25 6.28 -15.12 -0.12
CA LEU A 25 7.51 -15.03 -0.90
C LEU A 25 7.59 -13.72 -1.69
N VAL A 26 6.51 -13.35 -2.39
CA VAL A 26 6.43 -12.09 -3.13
C VAL A 26 6.52 -10.89 -2.18
N TYR A 27 5.93 -11.00 -0.99
CA TYR A 27 5.98 -9.95 0.03
C TYR A 27 7.41 -9.63 0.46
N GLU A 28 8.19 -10.66 0.80
CA GLU A 28 9.60 -10.48 1.22
C GLU A 28 10.48 -9.91 0.10
N GLN A 29 10.12 -10.16 -1.16
CA GLN A 29 10.85 -9.63 -2.31
C GLN A 29 10.46 -8.19 -2.65
N ALA A 30 9.17 -7.87 -2.56
CA ALA A 30 8.63 -6.59 -3.04
C ALA A 30 8.54 -5.52 -1.96
N VAL A 31 8.48 -5.87 -0.68
CA VAL A 31 8.19 -4.93 0.40
C VAL A 31 9.41 -4.76 1.29
N SER A 32 9.86 -3.52 1.43
CA SER A 32 10.85 -3.14 2.43
C SER A 32 10.28 -2.12 3.40
N PHE A 33 10.47 -2.38 4.70
CA PHE A 33 10.09 -1.47 5.77
C PHE A 33 11.30 -0.67 6.19
N GLY A 34 11.10 0.63 6.31
CA GLY A 34 12.11 1.55 6.80
C GLY A 34 11.43 2.86 7.10
N ALA A 35 11.34 3.20 8.39
CA ALA A 35 10.91 4.52 8.83
C ALA A 35 12.02 5.52 8.48
N GLN A 36 12.04 5.97 7.23
CA GLN A 36 12.90 7.08 6.82
C GLN A 36 12.09 8.36 6.98
N SER A 37 12.42 9.15 8.00
CA SER A 37 12.06 10.56 7.98
C SER A 37 12.89 11.20 6.86
N VAL A 38 12.21 11.77 5.88
CA VAL A 38 12.87 12.46 4.77
C VAL A 38 13.29 13.84 5.27
N ASP A 39 14.25 13.88 6.20
CA ASP A 39 14.81 15.11 6.76
C ASP A 39 16.08 15.56 6.02
N ASN A 40 16.51 14.85 4.98
CA ASN A 40 17.70 15.21 4.22
C ASN A 40 17.32 15.98 2.95
N ALA A 41 17.41 17.31 3.07
CA ALA A 41 17.50 18.23 1.96
C ALA A 41 18.82 18.02 1.21
N ASP A 42 18.76 17.58 -0.05
CA ASP A 42 19.72 18.01 -1.05
C ASP A 42 19.08 18.05 -2.44
N GLY A 43 19.11 19.22 -3.05
CA GLY A 43 19.04 19.45 -4.50
C GLY A 43 17.75 19.12 -5.28
N ILE A 44 17.08 20.20 -5.71
CA ILE A 44 16.33 20.35 -6.99
C ILE A 44 14.78 20.18 -6.95
N SER A 45 14.15 21.35 -6.76
CA SER A 45 12.92 21.93 -7.35
C SER A 45 11.61 21.12 -7.53
N ASP A 46 10.55 21.74 -6.99
CA ASP A 46 9.19 21.90 -7.52
C ASP A 46 8.27 20.66 -7.53
N VAL A 47 7.70 20.38 -6.35
CA VAL A 47 6.30 19.94 -6.08
C VAL A 47 6.23 19.66 -4.58
N ALA A 48 5.37 20.39 -3.87
CA ALA A 48 4.94 20.20 -2.48
C ALA A 48 5.79 19.25 -1.60
N THR A 49 6.60 19.85 -0.71
CA THR A 49 7.37 19.18 0.34
C THR A 49 6.52 18.14 1.09
N ASP A 50 6.73 16.87 0.76
CA ASP A 50 6.19 15.73 1.48
C ASP A 50 6.99 15.52 2.77
N SER A 51 6.68 16.29 3.82
CA SER A 51 7.22 16.09 5.18
C SER A 51 6.61 14.86 5.88
N GLY A 52 6.26 13.82 5.12
CA GLY A 52 5.68 12.59 5.63
C GLY A 52 6.75 11.56 5.96
N THR A 53 6.56 10.82 7.05
CA THR A 53 7.43 9.67 7.35
C THR A 53 7.10 8.57 6.35
N THR A 54 8.10 8.13 5.57
CA THR A 54 7.92 6.95 4.71
C THR A 54 7.99 5.72 5.60
N LEU A 55 6.96 4.86 5.55
CA LEU A 55 6.86 3.69 6.42
C LEU A 55 7.20 2.39 5.68
N ALA A 56 6.79 2.31 4.42
CA ALA A 56 7.05 1.15 3.58
C ALA A 56 7.36 1.59 2.15
N LEU A 57 8.29 0.88 1.53
CA LEU A 57 8.62 0.96 0.12
C LEU A 57 8.17 -0.35 -0.51
N ILE A 58 7.43 -0.23 -1.61
CA ILE A 58 6.88 -1.36 -2.33
C ILE A 58 7.40 -1.28 -3.76
N ASP A 59 8.10 -2.32 -4.20
CA ASP A 59 8.55 -2.44 -5.58
C ASP A 59 7.37 -2.81 -6.49
N ARG A 60 7.10 -1.94 -7.45
CA ARG A 60 6.02 -2.08 -8.42
C ARG A 60 6.32 -3.17 -9.43
N ASP A 61 7.57 -3.30 -9.88
CA ASP A 61 7.90 -4.17 -11.00
C ASP A 61 7.84 -5.63 -10.55
N VAL A 62 8.35 -5.93 -9.35
CA VAL A 62 8.19 -7.24 -8.69
C VAL A 62 6.71 -7.61 -8.51
N LEU A 63 5.87 -6.64 -8.09
CA LEU A 63 4.43 -6.87 -7.95
C LEU A 63 3.72 -7.07 -9.30
N LEU A 64 4.13 -6.35 -10.35
CA LEU A 64 3.54 -6.48 -11.68
C LEU A 64 3.84 -7.83 -12.32
N GLU A 65 5.00 -8.42 -12.04
CA GLU A 65 5.33 -9.77 -12.50
C GLU A 65 4.49 -10.85 -11.78
N ALA A 66 4.11 -10.60 -10.53
CA ALA A 66 3.28 -11.52 -9.76
C ALA A 66 1.83 -11.61 -10.27
N HIS A 67 1.17 -12.74 -10.01
CA HIS A 67 -0.24 -12.95 -10.37
C HIS A 67 -1.18 -11.97 -9.62
N PRO A 68 -2.27 -11.46 -10.23
CA PRO A 68 -3.18 -10.49 -9.61
C PRO A 68 -3.74 -10.90 -8.24
N ALA A 69 -3.97 -12.21 -8.03
CA ALA A 69 -4.40 -12.75 -6.75
C ALA A 69 -3.33 -12.64 -5.65
N LEU A 70 -2.05 -12.74 -6.00
CA LEU A 70 -0.94 -12.56 -5.06
C LEU A 70 -0.75 -11.08 -4.74
N ARG A 71 -0.79 -10.19 -5.75
CA ARG A 71 -0.71 -8.73 -5.55
C ARG A 71 -1.70 -8.23 -4.51
N ARG A 72 -2.95 -8.69 -4.61
CA ARG A 72 -4.03 -8.33 -3.67
C ARG A 72 -3.72 -8.79 -2.24
N ARG A 73 -3.19 -10.02 -2.08
CA ARG A 73 -2.82 -10.58 -0.78
C ARG A 73 -1.62 -9.86 -0.17
N VAL A 74 -0.61 -9.54 -0.98
CA VAL A 74 0.58 -8.78 -0.56
C VAL A 74 0.17 -7.41 -0.03
N LEU A 75 -0.64 -6.64 -0.78
CA LEU A 75 -1.11 -5.32 -0.32
C LEU A 75 -1.97 -5.40 0.95
N ALA A 76 -2.87 -6.38 1.03
CA ALA A 76 -3.67 -6.58 2.23
C ALA A 76 -2.78 -6.88 3.45
N ARG A 77 -1.72 -7.67 3.26
CA ARG A 77 -0.72 -7.98 4.30
C ARG A 77 0.08 -6.74 4.70
N VAL A 78 0.51 -5.89 3.76
CA VAL A 78 1.18 -4.61 4.06
C VAL A 78 0.30 -3.74 4.94
N PHE A 79 -0.98 -3.58 4.60
CA PHE A 79 -1.90 -2.77 5.40
C PHE A 79 -2.14 -3.37 6.79
N ALA A 80 -2.26 -4.69 6.90
CA ALA A 80 -2.38 -5.37 8.18
C ALA A 80 -1.14 -5.18 9.07
N GLN A 81 0.06 -5.29 8.50
CA GLN A 81 1.32 -5.10 9.23
C GLN A 81 1.49 -3.66 9.73
N LEU A 82 1.00 -2.68 8.98
CA LEU A 82 0.99 -1.27 9.38
C LEU A 82 -0.22 -0.88 10.23
N ASN A 83 -1.07 -1.83 10.63
CA ASN A 83 -2.33 -1.60 11.37
C ASN A 83 -3.28 -0.60 10.69
N ILE A 84 -3.23 -0.49 9.36
CA ILE A 84 -4.11 0.38 8.58
C ILE A 84 -5.42 -0.36 8.35
N ARG A 85 -6.54 0.25 8.79
CA ARG A 85 -7.89 -0.27 8.53
C ARG A 85 -8.32 -0.03 7.08
N ALA A 86 -7.58 -0.57 6.13
CA ALA A 86 -7.85 -0.45 4.71
C ALA A 86 -9.04 -1.36 4.32
N SER A 87 -10.08 -0.76 3.73
CA SER A 87 -11.18 -1.53 3.12
C SER A 87 -10.80 -2.09 1.75
N ALA A 88 -11.61 -3.01 1.20
CA ALA A 88 -11.40 -3.59 -0.13
C ALA A 88 -11.28 -2.53 -1.25
N VAL A 89 -11.96 -1.38 -1.10
CA VAL A 89 -11.87 -0.25 -2.04
C VAL A 89 -10.45 0.33 -2.08
N HIS A 90 -9.81 0.46 -0.92
CA HIS A 90 -8.45 0.97 -0.82
C HIS A 90 -7.43 0.00 -1.42
N VAL A 91 -7.63 -1.31 -1.22
CA VAL A 91 -6.81 -2.34 -1.87
C VAL A 91 -6.94 -2.26 -3.38
N THR A 92 -8.16 -2.14 -3.92
CA THR A 92 -8.39 -1.98 -5.35
C THR A 92 -7.77 -0.68 -5.89
N ALA A 93 -7.88 0.43 -5.16
CA ALA A 93 -7.24 1.68 -5.53
C ALA A 93 -5.70 1.56 -5.57
N ALA A 94 -5.10 0.87 -4.59
CA ALA A 94 -3.66 0.59 -4.58
C ALA A 94 -3.23 -0.35 -5.72
N LEU A 95 -4.03 -1.34 -6.10
CA LEU A 95 -3.79 -2.18 -7.27
C LEU A 95 -3.85 -1.36 -8.57
N ASN A 96 -4.85 -0.49 -8.70
CA ASN A 96 -4.96 0.43 -9.83
C ASN A 96 -3.75 1.39 -9.90
N LEU A 97 -3.15 1.74 -8.76
CA LEU A 97 -1.94 2.56 -8.69
C LEU A 97 -0.70 1.82 -9.23
N ILE A 98 -0.62 0.51 -9.01
CA ILE A 98 0.44 -0.36 -9.54
C ILE A 98 0.29 -0.51 -11.06
N GLU A 99 -0.92 -0.78 -11.53
CA GLU A 99 -1.21 -1.11 -12.92
C GLU A 99 -1.24 0.13 -13.82
N ASN A 100 -1.94 1.20 -13.42
CA ASN A 100 -2.15 2.37 -14.25
C ASN A 100 -1.08 3.44 -14.05
N GLN A 101 -0.41 3.81 -15.13
CA GLN A 101 0.69 4.77 -15.08
C GLN A 101 0.26 6.19 -14.69
N GLN A 102 -1.00 6.57 -14.91
CA GLN A 102 -1.52 7.94 -14.74
C GLN A 102 -2.12 8.24 -13.35
N SER A 103 -2.08 7.28 -12.43
CA SER A 103 -2.67 7.44 -11.10
C SER A 103 -1.77 8.31 -10.21
N ARG A 104 -2.32 9.42 -9.70
CA ARG A 104 -1.59 10.49 -8.98
C ARG A 104 -1.24 10.13 -7.52
N GLY A 105 -1.81 9.05 -7.00
CA GLY A 105 -1.67 8.62 -5.60
C GLY A 105 -3.02 8.27 -4.98
N VAL A 106 -3.00 7.48 -3.91
CA VAL A 106 -4.21 6.97 -3.24
C VAL A 106 -4.18 7.40 -1.78
N GLN A 107 -5.21 8.09 -1.34
CA GLN A 107 -5.41 8.40 0.08
C GLN A 107 -5.96 7.17 0.79
N LEU A 108 -5.35 6.85 1.93
CA LEU A 108 -5.74 5.78 2.82
C LEU A 108 -6.34 6.38 4.11
N PRO A 109 -7.15 5.62 4.86
CA PRO A 109 -7.72 6.09 6.12
C PRO A 109 -6.60 6.45 7.11
N ALA A 110 -6.89 7.30 8.10
CA ALA A 110 -5.94 7.73 9.13
C ALA A 110 -4.72 8.53 8.61
N GLY A 111 -4.84 9.23 7.47
CA GLY A 111 -3.80 10.13 6.97
C GLY A 111 -2.61 9.42 6.31
N TYR A 112 -2.77 8.14 5.97
CA TYR A 112 -1.79 7.45 5.12
C TYR A 112 -2.01 7.82 3.65
N VAL A 113 -0.92 7.93 2.90
CA VAL A 113 -0.97 8.23 1.46
C VAL A 113 0.00 7.31 0.73
N LEU A 114 -0.50 6.67 -0.33
CA LEU A 114 0.32 5.93 -1.27
C LEU A 114 0.69 6.84 -2.43
N LYS A 115 1.99 6.99 -2.67
CA LYS A 115 2.54 7.79 -3.77
C LYS A 115 3.46 6.94 -4.62
N ARG A 116 3.38 7.14 -5.92
CA ARG A 116 4.22 6.42 -6.88
C ARG A 116 5.39 7.29 -7.32
N TYR A 117 6.59 6.74 -7.25
CA TYR A 117 7.83 7.33 -7.74
C TYR A 117 8.49 6.32 -8.69
N GLY A 118 8.11 6.38 -9.97
CA GLY A 118 8.62 5.46 -11.00
C GLY A 118 8.22 4.00 -10.75
N HIS A 119 9.19 3.19 -10.33
CA HIS A 119 9.05 1.77 -9.99
C HIS A 119 8.80 1.53 -8.49
N VAL A 120 8.86 2.55 -7.64
CA VAL A 120 8.63 2.40 -6.20
C VAL A 120 7.31 3.06 -5.79
N ILE A 121 6.49 2.34 -5.04
CA ILE A 121 5.33 2.88 -4.36
C ILE A 121 5.71 3.12 -2.90
N ARG A 122 5.62 4.37 -2.46
CA ARG A 122 5.90 4.79 -1.10
C ARG A 122 4.58 4.88 -0.34
N LEU A 123 4.54 4.24 0.82
CA LEU A 123 3.50 4.46 1.80
C LEU A 123 4.00 5.48 2.82
N CYS A 124 3.45 6.69 2.74
CA CYS A 124 3.78 7.79 3.63
C CYS A 124 2.66 7.98 4.66
N HIS A 125 3.04 8.40 5.86
CA HIS A 125 2.09 8.90 6.85
C HIS A 125 2.21 10.42 6.93
N ASP A 126 1.13 11.12 6.58
CA ASP A 126 1.06 12.57 6.71
C ASP A 126 0.64 12.90 8.15
N ASN A 127 1.63 13.06 9.02
CA ASN A 127 1.43 13.55 10.38
C ASN A 127 1.17 15.07 10.44
N VAL A 128 1.26 15.81 9.32
CA VAL A 128 1.43 17.28 9.35
C VAL A 128 0.15 18.05 9.04
N HIS A 129 -0.93 17.44 8.55
CA HIS A 129 -2.14 18.19 8.17
C HIS A 129 -3.43 17.86 8.94
N ALA A 130 -3.38 17.04 10.00
CA ALA A 130 -4.51 16.84 10.89
C ALA A 130 -4.91 18.10 11.69
N ASN A 131 -4.06 19.14 11.74
CA ASN A 131 -4.33 20.39 12.47
C ASN A 131 -4.01 21.65 11.64
N ARG A 132 -4.60 21.77 10.45
CA ARG A 132 -4.88 23.11 9.89
C ARG A 132 -6.39 23.31 9.90
N GLY A 133 -6.92 23.43 11.11
CA GLY A 133 -8.23 24.00 11.32
C GLY A 133 -8.36 25.30 10.54
N TYR A 134 -9.52 25.49 9.92
CA TYR A 134 -9.99 26.77 9.43
C TYR A 134 -9.52 27.93 10.34
N SER A 135 -8.54 28.70 9.88
CA SER A 135 -8.29 30.04 10.41
C SER A 135 -8.48 31.02 9.26
N GLY A 136 -9.44 31.91 9.46
CA GLY A 136 -10.09 32.70 8.43
C GLY A 136 -9.19 33.64 7.64
N LYS A 137 -9.70 33.97 6.45
CA LYS A 137 -9.59 35.25 5.73
C LYS A 137 -8.38 36.13 6.08
N HIS A 138 -7.48 36.27 5.11
CA HIS A 138 -6.92 37.58 4.80
C HIS A 138 -7.05 37.81 3.29
N ARG A 139 -8.11 38.52 2.90
CA ARG A 139 -8.13 39.28 1.64
C ARG A 139 -7.56 40.65 2.01
N SER A 140 -6.43 41.01 1.40
CA SER A 140 -6.02 42.41 1.20
C SER A 140 -6.81 43.00 0.05
#